data_AF-A0A8R1I899-F1
#
_entry.id   AF-A0A8R1I899-F1
#
_cell.length_a   1.000
_cell.length_b   1.000
_cell.length_c   1.000
_cell.angle_alpha   90.00
_cell.angle_beta   90.00
_cell.angle_gamma   90.00
#
_symmetry.space_group_name_H-M   'P 1'
#
loop_
_entity.id
_entity.type
_entity.pdbx_description
1 polymer ?
#
loop_
_entity_poly.entity_id
_entity_poly.type
_entity_poly.pdbx_seq_one_letter_code
_entity_poly.pdbx_strand_id
1 'polypeptide(L)'
;MLKSYILFGEQRDLEMYNDSFSRIVTFMRRGRSTCADVEGDPPIYVNVDSRDGSTTNTWIDSLQASFAGVLVLAGEVDEAVCQHALYYAIWKKYGVLPERFNWQLRSPDVSFYPLRPEFVESTYLLYTATKNPFYQHVGLEILESLETMTRVKCGFATVHNVLDGSLEDRMESFFLSETLKYLYLLFDVNHSINRERQERVLFSTEGHIFPISSLFRSPAQHHPPRQNSSSCETASEFHAGVPPLRHAHMRQLFDVIGVNSHSWV
;
A
#
# COMPACT_ATOMS: atom_id res chain seq x y z
N MET A 1 -12.91 7.86 -6.76
CA MET A 1 -13.54 8.87 -5.88
C MET A 1 -12.49 9.83 -5.35
N LEU A 2 -11.65 9.46 -4.37
CA LEU A 2 -10.66 10.37 -3.77
C LEU A 2 -9.72 11.04 -4.79
N LYS A 3 -9.09 10.26 -5.69
CA LYS A 3 -8.23 10.81 -6.76
C LYS A 3 -8.98 11.83 -7.66
N SER A 4 -10.28 11.63 -7.89
CA SER A 4 -11.13 12.55 -8.66
C SER A 4 -11.31 13.89 -7.94
N TYR A 5 -11.64 13.84 -6.64
CA TYR A 5 -11.70 15.04 -5.80
C TYR A 5 -10.37 15.79 -5.78
N ILE A 6 -9.25 15.09 -5.60
CA ILE A 6 -7.91 15.70 -5.59
C ILE A 6 -7.62 16.42 -6.91
N LEU A 7 -8.01 15.84 -8.04
CA LEU A 7 -7.72 16.41 -9.36
C LEU A 7 -8.68 17.57 -9.73
N PHE A 8 -9.98 17.37 -9.56
CA PHE A 8 -11.02 18.27 -10.07
C PHE A 8 -11.64 19.19 -9.00
N GLY A 9 -11.52 18.85 -7.72
CA GLY A 9 -12.09 19.63 -6.61
C GLY A 9 -13.60 19.46 -6.42
N GLU A 10 -14.22 18.46 -7.06
CA GLU A 10 -15.66 18.22 -7.00
C GLU A 10 -16.07 17.62 -5.64
N GLN A 11 -16.80 18.40 -4.83
CA GLN A 11 -17.13 18.04 -3.45
C GLN A 11 -17.91 16.71 -3.34
N ARG A 12 -18.76 16.43 -4.34
CA ARG A 12 -19.51 15.16 -4.41
C ARG A 12 -18.61 13.94 -4.41
N ASP A 13 -17.44 14.00 -5.06
CA ASP A 13 -16.49 12.89 -5.08
C ASP A 13 -15.87 12.63 -3.71
N LEU A 14 -15.65 13.68 -2.92
CA LEU A 14 -15.18 13.57 -1.54
C LEU A 14 -16.26 12.99 -0.63
N GLU A 15 -17.51 13.43 -0.79
CA GLU A 15 -18.63 12.90 -0.02
C GLU A 15 -18.84 11.40 -0.26
N MET A 16 -18.82 10.97 -1.53
CA MET A 16 -18.92 9.56 -1.89
C MET A 16 -17.72 8.75 -1.36
N TYR A 17 -16.51 9.32 -1.42
CA TYR A 17 -15.34 8.68 -0.83
C TYR A 17 -15.50 8.50 0.69
N ASN A 18 -15.89 9.55 1.41
CA ASN A 18 -16.01 9.52 2.86
C ASN A 18 -17.09 8.55 3.33
N ASP A 19 -18.25 8.51 2.68
CA ASP A 19 -19.29 7.52 3.00
C ASP A 19 -18.76 6.11 2.77
N SER A 20 -18.16 5.84 1.60
CA SER A 20 -17.58 4.53 1.28
C SER A 20 -16.49 4.12 2.26
N PHE A 21 -15.57 5.02 2.58
CA PHE A 21 -14.46 4.79 3.50
C PHE A 21 -14.97 4.45 4.91
N SER A 22 -15.99 5.17 5.40
CA SER A 22 -16.60 4.89 6.70
C SER A 22 -17.19 3.47 6.78
N ARG A 23 -17.79 2.98 5.68
CA ARG A 23 -18.32 1.61 5.59
C ARG A 23 -17.21 0.57 5.51
N ILE A 24 -16.13 0.84 4.77
CA ILE A 24 -14.96 -0.04 4.71
C ILE A 24 -14.36 -0.19 6.11
N VAL A 25 -14.13 0.91 6.83
CA VAL A 25 -13.58 0.86 8.20
C VAL A 25 -14.53 0.15 9.16
N THR A 26 -15.83 0.37 9.05
CA THR A 26 -16.82 -0.25 9.95
C THR A 26 -16.98 -1.75 9.69
N PHE A 27 -17.09 -2.16 8.42
CA PHE A 27 -17.49 -3.52 8.07
C PHE A 27 -16.36 -4.40 7.61
N MET A 28 -15.27 -3.88 7.02
CA MET A 28 -14.18 -4.72 6.51
C MET A 28 -12.99 -4.80 7.46
N ARG A 29 -12.75 -3.75 8.26
CA ARG A 29 -11.60 -3.73 9.19
C ARG A 29 -11.85 -4.67 10.38
N ARG A 30 -10.89 -5.52 10.67
CA ARG A 30 -10.87 -6.44 11.84
C ARG A 30 -9.56 -6.26 12.62
N GLY A 31 -9.47 -6.87 13.79
CA GLY A 31 -8.33 -6.73 14.69
C GLY A 31 -8.44 -5.51 15.60
N ARG A 32 -7.31 -5.11 16.17
CA ARG A 32 -7.21 -4.01 17.13
C ARG A 32 -7.67 -2.66 16.57
N SER A 33 -8.14 -1.77 17.45
CA SER A 33 -8.70 -0.46 17.10
C SER A 33 -7.71 0.46 16.41
N THR A 34 -6.49 0.57 16.95
CA THR A 34 -5.47 1.45 16.37
C THR A 34 -4.24 0.66 15.95
N CYS A 35 -3.51 1.20 14.97
CA CYS A 35 -2.29 0.57 14.51
C CYS A 35 -1.23 0.45 15.63
N ALA A 36 -1.16 1.44 16.52
CA ALA A 36 -0.19 1.54 17.60
C ALA A 36 -0.47 0.64 18.82
N ASP A 37 -1.68 0.11 18.95
CA ASP A 37 -2.04 -0.79 20.06
C ASP A 37 -1.21 -2.07 19.99
N VAL A 38 -0.71 -2.54 21.14
CA VAL A 38 0.04 -3.80 21.25
C VAL A 38 -0.86 -4.98 21.63
N GLU A 39 -2.08 -4.73 22.08
CA GLU A 39 -3.04 -5.75 22.47
C GLU A 39 -4.03 -6.03 21.34
N GLY A 40 -4.32 -7.32 21.12
CA GLY A 40 -5.20 -7.79 20.05
C GLY A 40 -4.49 -8.13 18.75
N ASP A 41 -5.22 -8.76 17.84
CA ASP A 41 -4.70 -9.15 16.53
C ASP A 41 -4.40 -7.90 15.67
N PRO A 42 -3.33 -7.94 14.85
CA PRO A 42 -3.03 -6.89 13.88
C PRO A 42 -4.24 -6.55 13.00
N PRO A 43 -4.41 -5.28 12.62
CA PRO A 43 -5.55 -4.89 11.80
C PRO A 43 -5.44 -5.50 10.39
N ILE A 44 -6.57 -5.99 9.89
CA ILE A 44 -6.69 -6.57 8.56
C ILE A 44 -8.02 -6.17 7.93
N TYR A 45 -8.01 -5.81 6.66
CA TYR A 45 -9.22 -5.60 5.87
C TYR A 45 -9.64 -6.93 5.22
N VAL A 46 -10.79 -7.44 5.62
CA VAL A 46 -11.32 -8.73 5.16
C VAL A 46 -12.47 -8.55 4.17
N ASN A 47 -12.69 -9.57 3.34
CA ASN A 47 -13.84 -9.65 2.47
C ASN A 47 -15.12 -9.90 3.29
N VAL A 48 -16.17 -9.14 2.99
CA VAL A 48 -17.46 -9.23 3.68
C VAL A 48 -18.65 -9.27 2.74
N ASP A 49 -19.78 -9.77 3.21
CA ASP A 49 -21.04 -9.75 2.48
C ASP A 49 -21.58 -8.31 2.50
N SER A 50 -21.95 -7.78 1.34
CA SER A 50 -22.40 -6.40 1.22
C SER A 50 -23.74 -6.12 1.90
N ARG A 51 -24.50 -7.16 2.28
CA ARG A 51 -25.84 -7.02 2.89
C ARG A 51 -25.77 -6.87 4.40
N ASP A 52 -24.86 -7.60 5.05
CA ASP A 52 -24.80 -7.68 6.52
C ASP A 52 -23.40 -7.47 7.13
N GLY A 53 -22.36 -7.35 6.31
CA GLY A 53 -20.98 -7.15 6.78
C GLY A 53 -20.34 -8.39 7.41
N SER A 54 -20.96 -9.57 7.28
CA SER A 54 -20.38 -10.84 7.73
C SER A 54 -19.16 -11.20 6.89
N THR A 55 -18.12 -11.75 7.51
CA THR A 55 -16.90 -12.18 6.80
C THR A 55 -17.22 -13.34 5.86
N THR A 56 -16.92 -13.18 4.56
CA THR A 56 -17.29 -14.16 3.52
C THR A 56 -16.20 -15.19 3.22
N ASN A 57 -14.94 -14.83 3.44
CA ASN A 57 -13.80 -15.71 3.23
C ASN A 57 -12.64 -15.35 4.16
N THR A 58 -11.56 -16.14 4.09
CA THR A 58 -10.40 -16.00 4.97
C THR A 58 -9.13 -15.66 4.19
N TRP A 59 -9.27 -15.12 2.98
CA TRP A 59 -8.14 -14.70 2.15
C TRP A 59 -8.18 -13.21 1.86
N ILE A 60 -6.99 -12.64 1.65
CA ILE A 60 -6.77 -11.31 1.09
C ILE A 60 -5.99 -11.46 -0.21
N ASP A 61 -6.27 -10.61 -1.19
CA ASP A 61 -5.56 -10.62 -2.47
C ASP A 61 -4.40 -9.62 -2.52
N SER A 62 -3.48 -9.87 -3.45
CA SER A 62 -2.31 -9.02 -3.67
C SER A 62 -2.67 -7.61 -4.15
N LEU A 63 -3.81 -7.43 -4.84
CA LEU A 63 -4.24 -6.12 -5.35
C LEU A 63 -4.68 -5.19 -4.20
N GLN A 64 -5.23 -5.75 -3.13
CA GLN A 64 -5.61 -5.01 -1.92
C GLN A 64 -4.39 -4.35 -1.23
N ALA A 65 -3.15 -4.69 -1.60
CA ALA A 65 -1.96 -3.96 -1.17
C ALA A 65 -1.96 -2.48 -1.59
N SER A 66 -2.71 -2.11 -2.64
CA SER A 66 -2.87 -0.72 -3.11
C SER A 66 -3.64 0.15 -2.11
N PHE A 67 -4.43 -0.46 -1.22
CA PHE A 67 -5.28 0.28 -0.30
C PHE A 67 -4.47 1.10 0.72
N ALA A 68 -3.25 0.67 1.07
CA ALA A 68 -2.33 1.48 1.87
C ALA A 68 -1.99 2.82 1.17
N GLY A 69 -1.80 2.81 -0.15
CA GLY A 69 -1.64 4.03 -0.95
C GLY A 69 -2.88 4.94 -0.91
N VAL A 70 -4.09 4.37 -0.92
CA VAL A 70 -5.33 5.14 -0.77
C VAL A 70 -5.41 5.79 0.63
N LEU A 71 -5.06 5.04 1.68
CA LEU A 71 -5.02 5.54 3.06
C LEU A 71 -4.03 6.70 3.20
N VAL A 72 -2.84 6.60 2.59
CA VAL A 72 -1.87 7.73 2.52
C VAL A 72 -2.50 8.96 1.88
N LEU A 73 -3.17 8.81 0.73
CA LEU A 73 -3.82 9.93 0.05
C LEU A 73 -4.96 10.55 0.87
N ALA A 74 -5.60 9.77 1.74
CA ALA A 74 -6.65 10.25 2.64
C ALA A 74 -6.10 10.91 3.92
N GLY A 75 -4.78 10.85 4.17
CA GLY A 75 -4.16 11.32 5.40
C GLY A 75 -4.18 10.32 6.55
N GLU A 76 -4.65 9.09 6.32
CA GLU A 76 -4.73 8.01 7.30
C GLU A 76 -3.41 7.22 7.37
N VAL A 77 -2.31 7.93 7.62
CA VAL A 77 -0.93 7.40 7.49
C VAL A 77 -0.67 6.24 8.46
N ASP A 78 -1.13 6.33 9.71
CA ASP A 78 -0.94 5.26 10.70
C ASP A 78 -1.62 3.95 10.28
N GLU A 79 -2.82 4.05 9.72
CA GLU A 79 -3.55 2.89 9.21
C GLU A 79 -2.87 2.31 7.96
N ALA A 80 -2.36 3.19 7.09
CA ALA A 80 -1.59 2.81 5.91
C ALA A 80 -0.32 2.02 6.28
N VAL A 81 0.39 2.45 7.33
CA VAL A 81 1.57 1.73 7.86
C VAL A 81 1.20 0.31 8.26
N CYS A 82 0.11 0.13 9.02
CA CYS A 82 -0.31 -1.19 9.46
C CYS A 82 -0.72 -2.10 8.30
N GLN A 83 -1.53 -1.58 7.37
CA GLN A 83 -1.97 -2.33 6.20
C GLN A 83 -0.77 -2.74 5.33
N HIS A 84 0.18 -1.83 5.11
CA HIS A 84 1.40 -2.11 4.36
C HIS A 84 2.27 -3.18 5.05
N ALA A 85 2.42 -3.09 6.37
CA ALA A 85 3.25 -4.02 7.14
C ALA A 85 2.75 -5.47 7.07
N LEU A 86 1.43 -5.68 6.93
CA LEU A 86 0.87 -7.00 6.68
C LEU A 86 1.37 -7.60 5.36
N TYR A 87 1.31 -6.84 4.26
CA TYR A 87 1.84 -7.30 2.97
C TYR A 87 3.35 -7.43 2.97
N TYR A 88 4.07 -6.56 3.69
CA TYR A 88 5.50 -6.73 3.88
C TYR A 88 5.82 -8.05 4.57
N ALA A 89 5.06 -8.43 5.60
CA ALA A 89 5.24 -9.71 6.28
C ALA A 89 5.01 -10.92 5.34
N ILE A 90 4.03 -10.82 4.43
CA ILE A 90 3.78 -11.83 3.39
C ILE A 90 4.92 -11.85 2.37
N TRP A 91 5.35 -10.68 1.87
CA TRP A 91 6.46 -10.54 0.92
C TRP A 91 7.70 -11.24 1.44
N LYS A 92 8.05 -10.96 2.68
CA LYS A 92 9.21 -11.56 3.30
C LYS A 92 9.12 -13.08 3.48
N LYS A 93 7.92 -13.63 3.65
CA LYS A 93 7.72 -15.09 3.76
C LYS A 93 7.98 -15.79 2.43
N TYR A 94 7.56 -15.20 1.31
CA TYR A 94 7.51 -15.86 0.00
C TYR A 94 8.45 -15.26 -1.05
N GLY A 95 9.13 -14.16 -0.74
CA GLY A 95 9.89 -13.35 -1.69
C GLY A 95 9.02 -12.49 -2.61
N VAL A 96 7.78 -12.90 -2.92
CA VAL A 96 6.78 -12.11 -3.67
C VAL A 96 5.38 -12.34 -3.09
N LEU A 97 4.37 -11.54 -3.44
CA LEU A 97 3.01 -11.75 -2.93
C LEU A 97 2.28 -12.87 -3.69
N PRO A 98 1.76 -13.91 -3.03
CA PRO A 98 0.76 -14.76 -3.67
C PRO A 98 -0.50 -13.95 -4.00
N GLU A 99 -1.16 -14.29 -5.11
CA GLU A 99 -2.36 -13.62 -5.59
C GLU A 99 -3.49 -13.64 -4.56
N ARG A 100 -3.60 -14.73 -3.79
CA ARG A 100 -4.48 -14.80 -2.61
C ARG A 100 -3.76 -15.48 -1.46
N PHE A 101 -3.65 -14.76 -0.34
CA PHE A 101 -3.10 -15.28 0.91
C PHE A 101 -4.22 -15.54 1.91
N ASN A 102 -4.29 -16.75 2.44
CA ASN A 102 -5.24 -17.13 3.47
C ASN A 102 -4.66 -16.89 4.86
N TRP A 103 -5.20 -15.92 5.58
CA TRP A 103 -4.66 -15.49 6.87
C TRP A 103 -4.97 -16.45 8.02
N GLN A 104 -5.98 -17.32 7.86
CA GLN A 104 -6.24 -18.39 8.83
C GLN A 104 -5.34 -19.61 8.60
N LEU A 105 -5.23 -20.05 7.35
CA LEU A 105 -4.36 -21.17 6.97
C LEU A 105 -2.88 -20.79 6.90
N ARG A 106 -2.56 -19.50 6.97
CA ARG A 106 -1.21 -18.91 6.90
C ARG A 106 -0.45 -19.36 5.65
N SER A 107 -1.17 -19.55 4.55
CA SER A 107 -0.67 -20.12 3.29
C SER A 107 -1.40 -19.53 2.08
N PRO A 108 -0.85 -19.65 0.87
CA PRO A 108 -1.52 -19.18 -0.34
C PRO A 108 -2.73 -20.06 -0.68
N ASP A 109 -3.88 -19.42 -0.95
CA ASP A 109 -5.00 -20.08 -1.64
C ASP A 109 -4.77 -20.05 -3.16
N VAL A 110 -4.10 -19.00 -3.65
CA VAL A 110 -3.68 -18.85 -5.04
C VAL A 110 -2.23 -18.37 -5.05
N SER A 111 -1.30 -19.27 -5.40
CA SER A 111 0.15 -19.06 -5.32
C SER A 111 0.77 -18.26 -6.47
N PHE A 112 -0.04 -17.72 -7.37
CA PHE A 112 0.41 -17.01 -8.56
C PHE A 112 0.91 -15.59 -8.22
N TYR A 113 1.93 -15.05 -8.91
CA TYR A 113 2.35 -13.65 -8.79
C TYR A 113 2.71 -13.06 -10.17
N PRO A 114 1.84 -12.22 -10.76
CA PRO A 114 2.02 -11.66 -12.10
C PRO A 114 2.79 -10.34 -12.10
N LEU A 115 3.77 -10.15 -11.21
CA LEU A 115 4.59 -8.93 -11.13
C LEU A 115 3.81 -7.66 -10.70
N ARG A 116 2.79 -7.87 -9.86
CA ARG A 116 1.84 -6.87 -9.31
C ARG A 116 2.52 -5.60 -8.77
N PRO A 117 2.04 -4.40 -9.14
CA PRO A 117 2.64 -3.13 -8.71
C PRO A 117 2.16 -2.62 -7.36
N GLU A 118 1.03 -3.11 -6.84
CA GLU A 118 0.26 -2.45 -5.79
C GLU A 118 1.03 -2.30 -4.47
N PHE A 119 1.86 -3.29 -4.13
CA PHE A 119 2.72 -3.21 -2.95
C PHE A 119 3.86 -2.20 -3.12
N VAL A 120 4.40 -2.08 -4.33
CA VAL A 120 5.44 -1.09 -4.65
C VAL A 120 4.85 0.32 -4.67
N GLU A 121 3.66 0.52 -5.24
CA GLU A 121 2.94 1.80 -5.20
C GLU A 121 2.77 2.27 -3.76
N SER A 122 2.22 1.42 -2.90
CA SER A 122 2.01 1.75 -1.48
C SER A 122 3.32 2.02 -0.74
N THR A 123 4.39 1.28 -1.04
CA THR A 123 5.73 1.52 -0.48
C THR A 123 6.26 2.89 -0.87
N TYR A 124 6.14 3.25 -2.15
CA TYR A 124 6.55 4.56 -2.67
C TYR A 124 5.71 5.68 -2.03
N LEU A 125 4.39 5.55 -1.99
CA LEU A 125 3.52 6.56 -1.40
C LEU A 125 3.81 6.77 0.09
N LEU A 126 4.01 5.70 0.86
CA LEU A 126 4.40 5.78 2.27
C LEU A 126 5.77 6.44 2.46
N TYR A 127 6.76 6.12 1.61
CA TYR A 127 8.03 6.83 1.61
C TYR A 127 7.84 8.31 1.33
N THR A 128 7.02 8.66 0.33
CA THR A 128 6.81 10.07 -0.02
C THR A 128 6.13 10.86 1.10
N ALA A 129 5.21 10.24 1.84
CA ALA A 129 4.48 10.87 2.95
C ALA A 129 5.32 10.99 4.24
N THR A 130 6.13 9.97 4.55
CA THR A 130 6.84 9.88 5.84
C THR A 130 8.33 10.22 5.76
N LYS A 131 8.92 10.12 4.55
CA LYS A 131 10.37 10.11 4.31
C LYS A 131 11.14 9.09 5.15
N ASN A 132 10.46 8.07 5.68
CA ASN A 132 11.07 7.05 6.51
C ASN A 132 11.92 6.09 5.64
N PRO A 133 13.24 5.94 5.92
CA PRO A 133 14.13 5.07 5.13
C PRO A 133 13.74 3.59 5.16
N PHE A 134 12.91 3.16 6.13
CA PHE A 134 12.32 1.82 6.15
C PHE A 134 11.69 1.45 4.80
N TYR A 135 10.95 2.36 4.16
CA TYR A 135 10.29 2.05 2.88
C TYR A 135 11.28 1.91 1.71
N GLN A 136 12.44 2.55 1.77
CA GLN A 136 13.52 2.31 0.80
C GLN A 136 14.20 0.95 1.03
N HIS A 137 14.34 0.53 2.29
CA HIS A 137 14.81 -0.81 2.62
C HIS A 137 13.83 -1.88 2.11
N VAL A 138 12.52 -1.70 2.33
CA VAL A 138 11.49 -2.57 1.73
C VAL A 138 11.59 -2.57 0.21
N GLY A 139 11.79 -1.42 -0.43
CA GLY A 139 12.01 -1.32 -1.86
C GLY A 139 13.23 -2.09 -2.36
N LEU A 140 14.32 -2.12 -1.58
CA LEU A 140 15.53 -2.86 -1.93
C LEU A 140 15.27 -4.36 -1.89
N GLU A 141 14.59 -4.84 -0.86
CA GLU A 141 14.21 -6.25 -0.76
C GLU A 141 13.24 -6.67 -1.86
N ILE A 142 12.31 -5.79 -2.27
CA ILE A 142 11.44 -6.02 -3.42
C ILE A 142 12.29 -6.19 -4.69
N LEU A 143 13.26 -5.30 -4.93
CA LEU A 143 14.13 -5.36 -6.10
C LEU A 143 14.97 -6.64 -6.10
N GLU A 144 15.55 -7.01 -4.96
CA GLU A 144 16.32 -8.25 -4.80
C GLU A 144 15.46 -9.49 -5.09
N SER A 145 14.23 -9.55 -4.54
CA SER A 145 13.28 -10.62 -4.85
C SER A 145 12.95 -10.70 -6.34
N LEU A 146 12.67 -9.57 -7.00
CA LEU A 146 12.37 -9.55 -8.43
C LEU A 146 13.57 -10.02 -9.27
N GLU A 147 14.78 -9.53 -8.98
CA GLU A 147 15.99 -9.94 -9.68
C GLU A 147 16.34 -11.42 -9.47
N THR A 148 16.07 -11.97 -8.28
CA THR A 148 16.41 -13.36 -7.95
C THR A 148 15.35 -14.36 -8.39
N MET A 149 14.06 -14.00 -8.29
CA MET A 149 12.95 -14.93 -8.53
C MET A 149 12.34 -14.78 -9.91
N THR A 150 12.32 -13.59 -10.52
CA THR A 150 11.52 -13.34 -11.73
C THR A 150 12.36 -13.01 -12.96
N ARG A 151 13.66 -12.70 -12.79
CA ARG A 151 14.57 -12.37 -13.90
C ARG A 151 14.79 -13.56 -14.83
N VAL A 152 14.63 -13.32 -16.13
CA VAL A 152 14.94 -14.26 -17.21
C VAL A 152 15.80 -13.60 -18.28
N LYS A 153 16.25 -14.37 -19.29
CA LYS A 153 17.20 -13.91 -20.32
C LYS A 153 16.78 -12.60 -21.03
N CYS A 154 15.48 -12.41 -21.28
CA CYS A 154 14.95 -11.30 -22.06
C CYS A 154 14.02 -10.35 -21.27
N GLY A 155 13.94 -10.48 -19.94
CA GLY A 155 13.03 -9.66 -19.16
C GLY A 155 12.75 -10.24 -17.78
N PHE A 156 11.50 -10.15 -17.35
CA PHE A 156 11.00 -10.73 -16.11
C PHE A 156 9.78 -11.60 -16.42
N ALA A 157 9.58 -12.64 -15.61
CA ALA A 157 8.53 -13.62 -15.80
C ALA A 157 7.63 -13.68 -14.58
N THR A 158 6.34 -13.86 -14.82
CA THR A 158 5.35 -14.20 -13.79
C THR A 158 5.79 -15.43 -13.01
N VAL A 159 5.65 -15.37 -11.68
CA VAL A 159 5.83 -16.56 -10.84
C VAL A 159 4.52 -17.34 -10.86
N HIS A 160 4.56 -18.55 -11.41
CA HIS A 160 3.40 -19.44 -11.46
C HIS A 160 3.01 -19.92 -10.07
N ASN A 161 3.99 -20.27 -9.24
CA ASN A 161 3.77 -20.72 -7.87
C ASN A 161 4.88 -20.22 -6.92
N VAL A 162 4.53 -19.33 -5.99
CA VAL A 162 5.45 -18.78 -4.99
C VAL A 162 6.07 -19.83 -4.06
N LEU A 163 5.49 -21.02 -3.95
CA LEU A 163 6.00 -22.08 -3.06
C LEU A 163 7.19 -22.83 -3.65
N ASP A 164 7.22 -23.01 -4.98
CA ASP A 164 8.28 -23.75 -5.68
C ASP A 164 9.15 -22.87 -6.59
N GLY A 165 8.75 -21.61 -6.81
CA GLY A 165 9.47 -20.66 -7.65
C GLY A 165 9.34 -20.92 -9.15
N SER A 166 8.40 -21.78 -9.58
CA SER A 166 8.14 -22.03 -11.00
C SER A 166 7.65 -20.75 -11.70
N LEU A 167 8.05 -20.60 -12.97
CA LEU A 167 7.79 -19.41 -13.78
C LEU A 167 6.85 -19.73 -14.94
N GLU A 168 6.06 -18.72 -15.32
CA GLU A 168 5.27 -18.70 -16.55
C GLU A 168 5.91 -17.70 -17.53
N ASP A 169 6.04 -18.07 -18.81
CA ASP A 169 6.63 -17.21 -19.85
C ASP A 169 5.70 -16.06 -20.25
N ARG A 170 5.50 -15.14 -19.31
CA ARG A 170 4.58 -14.02 -19.40
C ARG A 170 5.10 -12.85 -18.56
N MET A 171 5.17 -11.68 -19.18
CA MET A 171 5.46 -10.42 -18.49
C MET A 171 4.31 -9.46 -18.75
N GLU A 172 3.63 -9.05 -17.69
CA GLU A 172 2.53 -8.10 -17.82
C GLU A 172 3.03 -6.70 -18.14
N SER A 173 2.28 -5.97 -18.98
CA SER A 173 2.67 -4.62 -19.40
C SER A 173 2.78 -3.64 -18.22
N PHE A 174 1.95 -3.83 -17.18
CA PHE A 174 1.97 -3.01 -15.98
C PHE A 174 3.27 -3.13 -15.17
N PHE A 175 4.04 -4.22 -15.34
CA PHE A 175 5.34 -4.33 -14.68
C PHE A 175 6.27 -3.19 -15.09
N LEU A 176 6.27 -2.84 -16.38
CA LEU A 176 7.09 -1.75 -16.90
C LEU A 176 6.48 -0.38 -16.60
N SER A 177 5.15 -0.24 -16.71
CA SER A 177 4.51 1.06 -16.49
C SER A 177 4.34 1.41 -15.01
N GLU A 178 4.32 0.46 -14.11
CA GLU A 178 3.98 0.69 -12.70
C GLU A 178 5.08 0.20 -11.76
N THR A 179 5.32 -1.11 -11.68
CA THR A 179 6.26 -1.70 -10.72
C THR A 179 7.65 -1.06 -10.82
N LEU A 180 8.23 -1.03 -12.03
CA LEU A 180 9.55 -0.41 -12.24
C LEU A 180 9.53 1.11 -12.07
N LYS A 181 8.42 1.78 -12.42
CA LYS A 181 8.28 3.24 -12.25
C LYS A 181 8.30 3.63 -10.79
N TYR A 182 7.54 2.94 -9.94
CA TYR A 182 7.50 3.23 -8.51
C TYR A 182 8.82 2.89 -7.82
N LEU A 183 9.49 1.79 -8.21
CA LEU A 183 10.86 1.50 -7.73
C LEU A 183 11.86 2.59 -8.15
N TYR A 184 11.82 3.02 -9.41
CA TYR A 184 12.68 4.11 -9.90
C TYR A 184 12.47 5.39 -9.07
N LEU A 185 11.22 5.80 -8.87
CA LEU A 185 10.89 7.00 -8.11
C LEU A 185 11.21 6.85 -6.61
N LEU A 186 11.13 5.66 -6.04
CA LEU A 186 11.49 5.41 -4.64
C LEU A 186 12.97 5.67 -4.35
N PHE A 187 13.85 5.33 -5.31
CA PHE A 187 15.30 5.48 -5.15
C PHE A 187 15.85 6.80 -5.72
N ASP A 188 15.24 7.36 -6.76
CA ASP A 188 15.60 8.68 -7.28
C ASP A 188 14.96 9.80 -6.43
N VAL A 189 15.43 9.94 -5.20
CA VAL A 189 14.90 10.94 -4.24
C VAL A 189 15.00 12.38 -4.75
N ASN A 190 15.89 12.63 -5.71
CA ASN A 190 16.10 13.94 -6.31
C ASN A 190 15.28 14.17 -7.59
N HIS A 191 14.53 13.17 -8.05
CA HIS A 191 13.67 13.30 -9.22
C HIS A 191 12.71 14.48 -9.08
N SER A 192 12.44 15.18 -10.19
CA SER A 192 11.58 16.39 -10.18
C SER A 192 10.16 16.13 -9.64
N ILE A 193 9.65 14.91 -9.85
CA ILE A 193 8.38 14.44 -9.28
C ILE A 193 8.43 14.40 -7.74
N ASN A 194 9.56 13.98 -7.16
CA ASN A 194 9.74 13.82 -5.71
C ASN A 194 10.03 15.14 -4.99
N ARG A 195 10.70 16.09 -5.64
CA ARG A 195 11.12 17.36 -5.01
C ARG A 195 10.15 18.50 -5.24
N GLU A 196 9.92 18.85 -6.50
CA GLU A 196 9.27 20.11 -6.86
C GLU A 196 7.78 19.95 -7.13
N ARG A 197 7.34 18.71 -7.43
CA ARG A 197 6.00 18.42 -7.91
C ARG A 197 5.23 17.43 -7.06
N GLN A 198 5.75 17.00 -5.91
CA GLN A 198 5.13 15.93 -5.12
C GLN A 198 3.67 16.26 -4.74
N GLU A 199 3.40 17.51 -4.32
CA GLU A 199 2.05 18.00 -4.01
C GLU A 199 1.22 18.40 -5.25
N ARG A 200 1.84 18.36 -6.44
CA ARG A 200 1.28 18.85 -7.71
C ARG A 200 1.16 17.75 -8.76
N VAL A 201 1.32 16.49 -8.39
CA VAL A 201 1.10 15.35 -9.27
C VAL A 201 0.22 14.31 -8.61
N LEU A 202 -0.55 13.61 -9.44
CA LEU A 202 -1.40 12.51 -9.03
C LEU A 202 -1.17 11.33 -9.98
N PHE A 203 -0.98 10.14 -9.43
CA PHE A 203 -0.90 8.92 -10.22
C PHE A 203 -2.29 8.36 -10.47
N SER A 204 -2.61 7.92 -11.70
CA SER A 204 -3.78 7.07 -11.95
C SER A 204 -3.61 5.70 -11.29
N THR A 205 -4.59 4.82 -11.51
CA THR A 205 -4.50 3.41 -11.10
C THR A 205 -3.58 2.56 -11.98
N GLU A 206 -3.04 3.14 -13.07
CA GLU A 206 -2.10 2.50 -14.02
C GLU A 206 -0.74 3.25 -14.00
N GLY A 207 -0.44 3.91 -12.89
CA GLY A 207 0.78 4.70 -12.67
C GLY A 207 1.00 5.89 -13.61
N HIS A 208 0.00 6.34 -14.38
CA HIS A 208 0.15 7.53 -15.23
C HIS A 208 0.11 8.82 -14.40
N ILE A 209 1.00 9.76 -14.72
CA ILE A 209 1.19 10.99 -13.94
C ILE A 209 0.32 12.11 -14.51
N PHE A 210 -0.53 12.67 -13.66
CA PHE A 210 -1.39 13.82 -13.98
C PHE A 210 -0.97 15.03 -13.13
N PRO A 211 -0.73 16.20 -13.73
CA PRO A 211 -0.46 17.41 -12.96
C PRO A 211 -1.75 17.90 -12.28
N ILE A 212 -1.68 18.18 -10.98
CA ILE A 212 -2.75 18.87 -10.26
C ILE A 212 -2.63 20.36 -10.63
N SER A 213 -3.61 20.84 -11.37
CA SER A 213 -3.62 22.20 -11.93
C SER A 213 -4.96 22.86 -11.68
N SER A 214 -4.94 24.17 -11.46
CA SER A 214 -6.16 24.99 -11.40
C SER A 214 -6.98 24.94 -12.69
N LEU A 215 -6.39 24.50 -13.82
CA LEU A 215 -7.10 24.30 -15.07
C LEU A 215 -8.21 23.24 -14.97
N PHE A 216 -8.03 22.24 -14.10
CA PHE A 216 -9.00 21.16 -13.90
C PHE A 216 -10.03 21.48 -12.81
N ARG A 217 -9.85 22.60 -12.10
CA ARG A 217 -10.71 23.01 -11.01
C ARG A 217 -11.58 24.19 -11.45
N SER A 218 -12.88 24.10 -11.20
CA SER A 218 -13.79 25.22 -11.43
C SER A 218 -13.34 26.45 -10.60
N PRO A 219 -13.38 27.68 -11.15
CA PRO A 219 -13.14 28.89 -10.37
C PRO A 219 -14.13 28.91 -9.20
N ALA A 220 -13.63 28.87 -7.97
CA ALA A 220 -14.43 28.58 -6.79
C ALA A 220 -15.66 29.52 -6.68
N GLN A 221 -16.87 28.95 -6.73
CA GLN A 221 -17.97 29.49 -5.94
C GLN A 221 -17.82 28.93 -4.51
N HIS A 222 -16.98 29.59 -3.69
CA HIS A 222 -17.19 29.81 -2.26
C HIS A 222 -15.91 30.11 -1.47
N HIS A 223 -16.07 31.07 -0.57
CA HIS A 223 -15.11 31.49 0.43
C HIS A 223 -14.76 30.32 1.37
N PRO A 224 -13.48 30.12 1.71
CA PRO A 224 -13.12 29.15 2.73
C PRO A 224 -13.62 29.66 4.10
N PRO A 225 -14.27 28.83 4.92
CA PRO A 225 -14.32 29.12 6.35
C PRO A 225 -12.87 29.13 6.83
N ARG A 226 -12.47 30.27 7.41
CA ARG A 226 -11.16 30.47 8.02
C ARG A 226 -11.07 29.58 9.26
N GLN A 227 -10.69 28.32 9.10
CA GLN A 227 -10.27 27.51 10.25
C GLN A 227 -8.84 27.92 10.60
N ASN A 228 -8.69 28.54 11.76
CA ASN A 228 -7.42 28.62 12.46
C ASN A 228 -7.09 27.20 12.98
N SER A 229 -6.56 26.33 12.13
CA SER A 229 -5.84 25.14 12.58
C SER A 229 -4.36 25.36 12.34
N SER A 230 -3.71 25.97 13.32
CA SER A 230 -2.26 25.96 13.45
C SER A 230 -1.80 24.58 13.93
N SER A 231 -1.85 23.58 13.04
CA SER A 231 -0.92 22.45 12.99
C SER A 231 -1.44 21.39 12.01
N CYS A 232 -0.64 21.07 10.98
CA CYS A 232 -0.58 19.69 10.49
C CYS A 232 0.19 18.90 11.55
N GLU A 233 -0.44 18.61 12.68
CA GLU A 233 0.07 17.60 13.60
C GLU A 233 -0.20 16.24 12.95
N THR A 234 0.76 15.77 12.15
CA THR A 234 0.83 14.36 11.79
C THR A 234 0.89 13.56 13.09
N ALA A 235 -0.11 12.71 13.30
CA ALA A 235 -0.06 11.71 14.35
C ALA A 235 1.21 10.87 14.15
N SER A 236 2.05 10.83 15.19
CA SER A 236 3.40 10.26 15.26
C SER A 236 4.48 11.00 14.46
N GLU A 237 5.55 11.41 15.16
CA GLU A 237 6.76 11.90 14.51
C GLU A 237 7.45 10.72 13.82
N PHE A 238 7.24 10.56 12.51
CA PHE A 238 7.99 9.63 11.66
C PHE A 238 9.44 10.12 11.52
N HIS A 239 10.26 9.87 12.55
CA HIS A 239 11.68 10.23 12.52
C HIS A 239 12.46 9.29 11.60
N ALA A 240 13.34 9.87 10.78
CA ALA A 240 14.30 9.10 10.00
C ALA A 240 15.14 8.21 10.94
N GLY A 241 15.11 6.89 10.72
CA GLY A 241 15.86 5.91 11.51
C GLY A 241 15.06 5.18 12.60
N VAL A 242 13.79 5.52 12.83
CA VAL A 242 12.88 4.74 13.68
C VAL A 242 11.95 3.92 12.77
N PRO A 243 11.91 2.57 12.90
CA PRO A 243 10.96 1.77 12.15
C PRO A 243 9.51 2.24 12.38
N PRO A 244 8.66 2.26 11.34
CA PRO A 244 7.31 2.82 11.45
C PRO A 244 6.41 1.99 12.39
N LEU A 245 6.78 0.73 12.64
CA LEU A 245 6.18 -0.12 13.68
C LEU A 245 7.23 -0.58 14.66
N ARG A 246 6.86 -0.69 15.95
CA ARG A 246 7.77 -1.25 16.95
C ARG A 246 7.99 -2.74 16.67
N HIS A 247 9.11 -3.26 17.14
CA HIS A 247 9.47 -4.67 16.98
C HIS A 247 8.40 -5.65 17.52
N ALA A 248 7.65 -5.27 18.55
CA ALA A 248 6.54 -6.10 19.05
C ALA A 248 5.39 -6.21 18.04
N HIS A 249 5.01 -5.11 17.38
CA HIS A 249 3.95 -5.09 16.37
C HIS A 249 4.36 -5.87 15.11
N MET A 250 5.61 -5.71 14.67
CA MET A 250 6.14 -6.48 13.54
C MET A 250 6.15 -7.99 13.83
N ARG A 251 6.57 -8.40 15.04
CA ARG A 251 6.53 -9.81 15.44
C ARG A 251 5.12 -10.40 15.38
N GLN A 252 4.12 -9.68 15.88
CA GLN A 252 2.73 -10.13 15.79
C GLN A 252 2.27 -10.34 14.34
N LEU A 253 2.65 -9.44 13.43
CA LEU A 253 2.35 -9.59 12.00
C LEU A 253 3.02 -10.86 11.43
N PHE A 254 4.29 -11.09 11.74
CA PHE A 254 4.98 -12.30 11.28
C PHE A 254 4.37 -13.59 11.86
N ASP A 255 3.94 -13.57 13.11
CA ASP A 255 3.25 -14.70 13.74
C ASP A 255 1.89 -15.00 13.06
N VAL A 256 1.12 -13.95 12.70
CA VAL A 256 -0.12 -14.07 11.92
C VAL A 256 0.14 -14.67 10.55
N ILE A 257 1.20 -14.24 9.87
CA ILE A 257 1.60 -14.77 8.55
C ILE A 257 2.24 -16.17 8.65
N GLY A 258 2.52 -16.64 9.86
CA GLY A 258 3.06 -17.97 10.12
C GLY A 258 4.55 -18.08 9.78
N VAL A 259 5.34 -17.10 10.21
CA VAL A 259 6.79 -17.16 10.16
C VAL A 259 7.37 -16.99 11.55
N ASN A 260 8.34 -17.84 11.88
CA ASN A 260 8.89 -17.92 13.21
C ASN A 260 9.78 -16.71 13.53
N SER A 261 9.61 -16.09 14.70
CA SER A 261 10.24 -14.82 15.09
C SER A 261 11.79 -14.77 15.02
N HIS A 262 12.47 -15.91 14.90
CA HIS A 262 13.94 -16.01 14.84
C HIS A 262 14.56 -15.79 13.46
N SER A 263 13.78 -15.79 12.38
CA SER A 263 14.29 -15.67 11.00
C SER A 263 14.28 -14.23 10.44
N TRP A 264 14.12 -13.23 11.32
CA TRP A 264 13.72 -11.86 10.95
C TRP A 264 14.69 -10.76 11.37
N VAL A 265 15.69 -11.07 12.21
CA VAL A 265 16.67 -10.11 12.74
C VAL A 265 17.88 -10.04 11.83
#